data_AF-A0A0W8CT22-F1
#
_entry.id   AF-A0A0W8CT22-F1
#
_cell.length_a   1.000
_cell.length_b   1.000
_cell.length_c   1.000
_cell.angle_alpha   90.00
_cell.angle_beta   90.00
_cell.angle_gamma   90.00
#
_symmetry.space_group_name_H-M   'P 1'
#
loop_
_entity.id
_entity.type
_entity.pdbx_description
1 polymer ?
#
loop_
_entity_poly.entity_id
_entity_poly.type
_entity_poly.pdbx_seq_one_letter_code
_entity_poly.pdbx_strand_id
1 'polypeptide(L)'
;MTNHYKPELVKFMPYKNNVSYRKDRTFTVDELLRITPEDLCRWMNEQTYGDPEPSDDMRTMHRRSTILEFTKKATSSFMPRINLTWGPVTERGNPTRSDVVNKLIKGVKNFKFSNFSSSTQYPSTLLFQMRWSKTKREERDSPEQLILGSMNPKMCALLNLAVYIEATSNMASSEYLYGNPKDGDRNVRRFLKDMVGNEAFKKPKL
;
A
#
# COMPACT_ATOMS: atom_id res chain seq x y z
N MET A 1 21.87 -25.67 8.16
CA MET A 1 20.79 -24.66 8.36
C MET A 1 20.51 -24.00 7.02
N THR A 2 19.37 -24.28 6.41
CA THR A 2 18.92 -23.61 5.18
C THR A 2 18.52 -22.18 5.53
N ASN A 3 19.25 -21.19 5.01
CA ASN A 3 18.91 -19.77 5.18
C ASN A 3 17.52 -19.55 4.56
N HIS A 4 16.51 -19.25 5.41
CA HIS A 4 15.10 -19.08 5.02
C HIS A 4 14.87 -17.90 4.07
N TYR A 5 15.86 -17.01 3.91
CA TYR A 5 15.82 -15.91 2.95
C TYR A 5 16.35 -16.30 1.56
N LYS A 6 17.10 -17.41 1.42
CA LYS A 6 17.71 -17.83 0.14
C LYS A 6 16.68 -18.03 -0.98
N PRO A 7 15.50 -18.63 -0.74
CA PRO A 7 14.49 -18.79 -1.79
C PRO A 7 14.06 -17.47 -2.44
N GLU A 8 14.07 -16.37 -1.68
CA GLU A 8 13.65 -15.07 -2.18
C GLU A 8 14.71 -14.46 -3.11
N LEU A 9 15.99 -14.56 -2.72
CA LEU A 9 17.11 -14.14 -3.56
C LEU A 9 17.20 -14.97 -4.86
N VAL A 10 16.95 -16.28 -4.77
CA VAL A 10 16.94 -17.19 -5.94
C VAL A 10 15.77 -16.92 -6.89
N LYS A 11 14.71 -16.24 -6.46
CA LYS A 11 13.64 -15.74 -7.36
C LYS A 11 14.00 -14.41 -8.00
N PHE A 12 14.62 -13.52 -7.24
CA PHE A 12 15.01 -12.18 -7.69
C PHE A 12 16.10 -12.21 -8.76
N MET A 13 17.19 -12.95 -8.51
CA MET A 13 18.37 -12.91 -9.38
C MET A 13 18.10 -13.38 -10.82
N PRO A 14 17.28 -14.43 -11.07
CA PRO A 14 16.84 -14.78 -12.41
C PRO A 14 16.11 -13.66 -13.14
N TYR A 15 15.20 -12.97 -12.45
CA TYR A 15 14.45 -11.85 -13.00
C TYR A 15 15.38 -10.70 -13.39
N LYS A 16 16.29 -10.31 -12.49
CA LYS A 16 17.26 -9.24 -12.72
C LYS A 16 18.17 -9.52 -13.92
N ASN A 17 18.72 -10.74 -13.99
CA ASN A 17 19.73 -11.08 -14.98
C ASN A 17 19.14 -11.70 -16.25
N ASN A 18 17.82 -11.90 -16.29
CA ASN A 18 17.09 -12.58 -17.37
C ASN A 18 17.70 -13.97 -17.72
N VAL A 19 18.10 -14.73 -16.70
CA VAL A 19 18.69 -16.07 -16.83
C VAL A 19 18.15 -17.03 -15.79
N SER A 20 18.15 -18.33 -16.09
CA SER A 20 17.76 -19.34 -15.11
C SER A 20 18.96 -19.77 -14.25
N TYR A 21 18.77 -19.82 -12.93
CA TYR A 21 19.76 -20.34 -11.99
C TYR A 21 19.30 -21.67 -11.39
N ARG A 22 20.26 -22.54 -11.06
CA ARG A 22 19.97 -23.71 -10.24
C ARG A 22 19.51 -23.29 -8.84
N LYS A 23 18.60 -24.04 -8.22
CA LYS A 23 18.02 -23.71 -6.90
C LYS A 23 19.06 -23.65 -5.76
N ASP A 24 20.14 -24.42 -5.90
CA ASP A 24 21.25 -24.50 -4.96
C ASP A 24 22.30 -23.40 -5.16
N ARG A 25 22.20 -22.60 -6.24
CA ARG A 25 23.17 -21.54 -6.58
C ARG A 25 23.44 -20.61 -5.40
N THR A 26 24.73 -20.34 -5.18
CA THR A 26 25.24 -19.27 -4.33
C THR A 26 25.74 -18.14 -5.22
N PHE A 27 25.40 -16.90 -4.85
CA PHE A 27 25.83 -15.72 -5.59
C PHE A 27 27.12 -15.17 -5.00
N THR A 28 28.05 -14.74 -5.84
CA THR A 28 29.32 -14.14 -5.41
C THR A 28 29.12 -12.73 -4.88
N VAL A 29 30.11 -12.23 -4.14
CA VAL A 29 30.10 -10.84 -3.65
C VAL A 29 29.96 -9.85 -4.81
N ASP A 30 30.66 -10.08 -5.92
CA ASP A 30 30.59 -9.22 -7.10
C ASP A 30 29.22 -9.25 -7.79
N GLU A 31 28.58 -10.44 -7.86
CA GLU A 31 27.21 -10.56 -8.38
C GLU A 31 26.22 -9.78 -7.49
N LEU A 32 26.40 -9.81 -6.17
CA LEU A 32 25.55 -9.12 -5.20
C LEU A 32 25.78 -7.61 -5.21
N LEU A 33 27.02 -7.14 -5.42
CA LEU A 33 27.34 -5.71 -5.52
C LEU A 33 26.80 -5.05 -6.80
N ARG A 34 26.43 -5.85 -7.81
CA ARG A 34 25.78 -5.36 -9.05
C ARG A 34 24.27 -5.17 -8.92
N ILE A 35 23.67 -5.45 -7.77
CA ILE A 35 22.24 -5.20 -7.53
C ILE A 35 22.04 -3.72 -7.25
N THR A 36 21.16 -3.08 -8.02
CA THR A 36 20.78 -1.68 -7.79
C THR A 36 19.41 -1.57 -7.11
N PRO A 37 19.07 -0.39 -6.55
CA PRO A 37 17.71 -0.10 -6.10
C PRO A 37 16.67 -0.26 -7.21
N GLU A 38 17.00 0.11 -8.44
CA GLU A 38 16.11 0.08 -9.60
C GLU A 38 15.74 -1.36 -9.96
N ASP A 39 16.70 -2.29 -9.91
CA ASP A 39 16.43 -3.73 -10.09
C ASP A 39 15.40 -4.23 -9.07
N LEU A 40 15.56 -3.83 -7.81
CA LEU A 40 14.65 -4.17 -6.73
C LEU A 40 13.27 -3.55 -6.92
N CYS A 41 13.21 -2.27 -7.29
CA CYS A 41 11.96 -1.57 -7.54
C CYS A 41 11.19 -2.23 -8.69
N ARG A 42 11.83 -2.47 -9.83
CA ARG A 42 11.21 -3.16 -10.97
C ARG A 42 10.70 -4.54 -10.59
N TRP A 43 11.47 -5.30 -9.83
CA TRP A 43 11.04 -6.62 -9.39
C TRP A 43 9.86 -6.54 -8.40
N MET A 44 9.93 -5.64 -7.42
CA MET A 44 8.83 -5.44 -6.47
C MET A 44 7.56 -4.94 -7.15
N ASN A 45 7.70 -4.10 -8.18
CA ASN A 45 6.60 -3.60 -9.00
C ASN A 45 5.98 -4.72 -9.83
N GLU A 46 6.76 -5.51 -10.56
CA GLU A 46 6.30 -6.70 -11.29
C GLU A 46 5.50 -7.63 -10.35
N GLN A 47 6.04 -7.88 -9.15
CA GLN A 47 5.40 -8.73 -8.16
C GLN A 47 4.15 -8.11 -7.52
N THR A 48 3.94 -6.79 -7.61
CA THR A 48 2.83 -6.08 -6.95
C THR A 48 1.75 -5.70 -7.93
N TYR A 49 2.14 -5.14 -9.07
CA TYR A 49 1.31 -4.53 -10.09
C TYR A 49 1.31 -5.33 -11.40
N GLY A 50 2.10 -6.41 -11.54
CA GLY A 50 2.22 -7.12 -12.82
C GLY A 50 2.87 -6.31 -13.93
N ASP A 51 3.48 -5.18 -13.59
CA ASP A 51 4.18 -4.26 -14.47
C ASP A 51 5.42 -3.74 -13.71
N PRO A 52 6.62 -3.75 -14.31
CA PRO A 52 7.83 -3.27 -13.65
C PRO A 52 7.86 -1.74 -13.47
N GLU A 53 7.11 -1.00 -14.28
CA GLU A 53 7.02 0.46 -14.33
C GLU A 53 5.54 0.92 -14.24
N PRO A 54 4.86 0.59 -13.13
CA PRO A 54 3.44 0.85 -12.98
C PRO A 54 3.18 2.35 -12.94
N SER A 55 2.06 2.76 -13.53
CA SER A 55 1.57 4.13 -13.41
C SER A 55 1.07 4.42 -11.99
N ASP A 56 1.04 5.69 -11.61
CA ASP A 56 0.62 6.12 -10.26
C ASP A 56 -0.83 5.77 -9.92
N ASP A 57 -1.68 5.54 -10.91
CA ASP A 57 -3.09 5.15 -10.78
C ASP A 57 -3.29 3.62 -10.77
N MET A 58 -2.26 2.85 -11.11
CA MET A 58 -2.33 1.39 -11.14
C MET A 58 -2.63 0.84 -9.74
N ARG A 59 -3.56 -0.12 -9.69
CA ARG A 59 -3.96 -0.79 -8.44
C ARG A 59 -3.03 -1.97 -8.19
N THR A 60 -2.70 -2.20 -6.93
CA THR A 60 -1.93 -3.37 -6.52
C THR A 60 -2.76 -4.64 -6.82
N MET A 61 -2.15 -5.60 -7.51
CA MET A 61 -2.79 -6.85 -7.95
C MET A 61 -2.32 -8.04 -7.11
N HIS A 62 -1.01 -8.28 -7.01
CA HIS A 62 -0.52 -9.62 -6.62
C HIS A 62 0.11 -9.72 -5.24
N ARG A 63 0.70 -8.64 -4.68
CA ARG A 63 1.41 -8.69 -3.38
C ARG A 63 1.11 -7.52 -2.46
N ARG A 64 1.22 -7.81 -1.15
CA ARG A 64 1.06 -6.85 -0.05
C ARG A 64 2.41 -6.27 0.36
N SER A 65 2.36 -5.09 0.97
CA SER A 65 3.53 -4.40 1.55
C SER A 65 4.34 -5.27 2.52
N THR A 66 3.70 -6.15 3.30
CA THR A 66 4.40 -7.07 4.21
C THR A 66 5.29 -8.08 3.48
N ILE A 67 4.89 -8.51 2.28
CA ILE A 67 5.73 -9.39 1.45
C ILE A 67 6.91 -8.60 0.89
N LEU A 68 6.70 -7.34 0.49
CA LEU A 68 7.79 -6.47 0.03
C LEU A 68 8.79 -6.15 1.16
N GLU A 69 8.31 -5.96 2.40
CA GLU A 69 9.17 -5.82 3.57
C GLU A 69 9.99 -7.09 3.84
N PHE A 70 9.35 -8.26 3.75
CA PHE A 70 10.07 -9.54 3.85
C PHE A 70 11.12 -9.67 2.75
N THR A 71 10.75 -9.33 1.51
CA THR A 71 11.62 -9.36 0.33
C THR A 71 12.84 -8.45 0.49
N LYS A 72 12.61 -7.23 0.96
CA LYS A 72 13.65 -6.26 1.31
C LYS A 72 14.58 -6.82 2.38
N LYS A 73 14.03 -7.37 3.47
CA LYS A 73 14.81 -7.96 4.57
C LYS A 73 15.63 -9.17 4.10
N ALA A 74 15.02 -10.04 3.30
CA ALA A 74 15.65 -11.23 2.74
C ALA A 74 16.84 -10.84 1.87
N THR A 75 16.64 -9.95 0.89
CA THR A 75 17.70 -9.46 0.02
C THR A 75 18.81 -8.77 0.82
N SER A 76 18.44 -7.91 1.77
CA SER A 76 19.39 -7.19 2.63
C SER A 76 20.31 -8.13 3.40
N SER A 77 19.83 -9.30 3.83
CA SER A 77 20.64 -10.27 4.59
C SER A 77 21.82 -10.83 3.80
N PHE A 78 21.77 -10.74 2.46
CA PHE A 78 22.86 -11.17 1.57
C PHE A 78 23.74 -10.01 1.11
N MET A 79 23.37 -8.75 1.34
CA MET A 79 24.11 -7.61 0.82
C MET A 79 25.45 -7.45 1.54
N PRO A 80 26.60 -7.42 0.82
CA PRO A 80 27.92 -7.31 1.44
C PRO A 80 28.09 -6.08 2.34
N ARG A 81 27.40 -4.99 1.99
CA ARG A 81 27.45 -3.70 2.73
C ARG A 81 26.21 -3.49 3.58
N ILE A 82 25.80 -4.50 4.35
CA ILE A 82 24.48 -4.58 5.01
C ILE A 82 24.03 -3.30 5.75
N ASN A 83 24.94 -2.64 6.47
CA ASN A 83 24.64 -1.45 7.29
C ASN A 83 24.82 -0.12 6.56
N LEU A 84 25.42 -0.11 5.37
CA LEU A 84 25.71 1.12 4.64
C LEU A 84 24.47 1.57 3.87
N THR A 85 24.01 2.80 4.10
CA THR A 85 22.92 3.41 3.32
C THR A 85 23.34 3.56 1.86
N TRP A 86 22.40 3.38 0.94
CA TRP A 86 22.66 3.56 -0.49
C TRP A 86 22.88 5.04 -0.83
N GLY A 87 24.04 5.37 -1.40
CA GLY A 87 24.32 6.68 -1.97
C GLY A 87 23.88 6.73 -3.44
N PRO A 88 22.91 7.57 -3.83
CA PRO A 88 22.41 7.63 -5.21
C PRO A 88 23.44 8.19 -6.20
N VAL A 89 24.34 9.08 -5.75
CA VAL A 89 25.40 9.66 -6.60
C VAL A 89 26.61 8.74 -6.69
N THR A 90 26.94 8.06 -5.59
CA THR A 90 28.12 7.18 -5.54
C THR A 90 27.83 5.77 -6.02
N GLU A 91 26.56 5.41 -6.21
CA GLU A 91 26.06 4.07 -6.55
C GLU A 91 26.65 2.98 -5.64
N ARG A 92 26.78 3.32 -4.36
CA ARG A 92 27.40 2.45 -3.35
C ARG A 92 26.54 2.37 -2.11
N GLY A 93 26.45 1.16 -1.56
CA GLY A 93 25.79 0.89 -0.29
C GLY A 93 24.97 -0.38 -0.37
N ASN A 94 24.00 -0.50 0.54
CA ASN A 94 22.99 -1.54 0.47
C ASN A 94 21.78 -1.03 -0.33
N PRO A 95 21.49 -1.58 -1.53
CA PRO A 95 20.42 -1.09 -2.39
C PRO A 95 19.03 -1.16 -1.74
N THR A 96 18.84 -2.10 -0.81
CA THR A 96 17.60 -2.23 -0.03
C THR A 96 17.35 -1.06 0.95
N ARG A 97 18.39 -0.29 1.29
CA ARG A 97 18.33 0.87 2.18
C ARG A 97 18.16 2.20 1.43
N SER A 98 17.90 2.16 0.14
CA SER A 98 17.64 3.35 -0.68
C SER A 98 16.26 3.96 -0.39
N ASP A 99 16.14 5.27 -0.61
CA ASP A 99 14.87 5.98 -0.46
C ASP A 99 13.82 5.51 -1.46
N VAL A 100 14.23 5.14 -2.68
CA VAL A 100 13.30 4.68 -3.74
C VAL A 100 12.61 3.38 -3.35
N VAL A 101 13.33 2.39 -2.80
CA VAL A 101 12.75 1.13 -2.31
C VAL A 101 11.82 1.39 -1.12
N ASN A 102 12.20 2.28 -0.19
CA ASN A 102 11.36 2.63 0.95
C ASN A 102 10.07 3.34 0.52
N LYS A 103 10.16 4.28 -0.43
CA LYS A 103 9.00 4.99 -0.99
C LYS A 103 8.04 4.04 -1.67
N LEU A 104 8.54 3.07 -2.44
CA LEU A 104 7.71 2.02 -3.07
C LEU A 104 6.92 1.24 -2.01
N ILE A 105 7.60 0.72 -0.98
CA ILE A 105 6.93 -0.05 0.08
C ILE A 105 5.88 0.82 0.81
N LYS A 106 6.20 2.10 1.07
CA LYS A 106 5.23 3.05 1.67
C LYS A 106 4.04 3.29 0.73
N GLY A 107 4.27 3.43 -0.57
CA GLY A 107 3.23 3.58 -1.59
C GLY A 107 2.25 2.40 -1.58
N VAL A 108 2.76 1.17 -1.47
CA VAL A 108 1.94 -0.06 -1.40
C VAL A 108 1.19 -0.18 -0.07
N LYS A 109 1.71 0.38 1.03
CA LYS A 109 1.01 0.46 2.33
C LYS A 109 -0.18 1.42 2.31
N ASN A 110 -0.12 2.45 1.48
CA ASN A 110 -1.11 3.51 1.51
C ASN A 110 -2.42 3.03 0.90
N PHE A 111 -3.46 2.95 1.72
CA PHE A 111 -4.83 2.73 1.28
C PHE A 111 -5.31 3.95 0.50
N LYS A 112 -5.39 3.83 -0.84
CA LYS A 112 -5.91 4.89 -1.69
C LYS A 112 -7.43 4.95 -1.60
N PHE A 113 -8.00 6.15 -1.63
CA PHE A 113 -9.46 6.36 -1.65
C PHE A 113 -10.13 5.65 -2.83
N SER A 114 -9.44 5.54 -3.97
CA SER A 114 -9.88 4.78 -5.14
C SER A 114 -10.07 3.28 -4.87
N ASN A 115 -9.63 2.74 -3.73
CA ASN A 115 -9.87 1.35 -3.34
C ASN A 115 -11.25 1.12 -2.68
N PHE A 116 -11.99 2.18 -2.39
CA PHE A 116 -13.34 2.10 -1.85
C PHE A 116 -14.38 2.31 -2.94
N SER A 117 -15.52 1.62 -2.82
CA SER A 117 -16.71 1.87 -3.65
C SER A 117 -17.96 1.83 -2.77
N SER A 118 -19.04 2.49 -3.19
CA SER A 118 -20.31 2.40 -2.47
C SER A 118 -21.04 1.11 -2.83
N SER A 119 -21.55 0.39 -1.84
CA SER A 119 -22.40 -0.78 -2.11
C SER A 119 -23.74 -0.33 -2.69
N THR A 120 -24.14 -0.93 -3.81
CA THR A 120 -25.51 -0.79 -4.36
C THR A 120 -26.52 -1.66 -3.61
N GLN A 121 -26.06 -2.75 -2.98
CA GLN A 121 -26.90 -3.70 -2.26
C GLN A 121 -27.19 -3.24 -0.81
N TYR A 122 -26.21 -2.60 -0.17
CA TYR A 122 -26.34 -2.10 1.20
C TYR A 122 -26.07 -0.59 1.25
N PRO A 123 -27.11 0.25 1.10
CA PRO A 123 -26.98 1.70 1.25
C PRO A 123 -26.26 2.08 2.56
N SER A 124 -25.41 3.10 2.51
CA SER A 124 -24.57 3.56 3.64
C SER A 124 -23.37 2.68 4.01
N THR A 125 -23.00 1.72 3.17
CA THR A 125 -21.78 0.91 3.37
C THR A 125 -20.72 1.20 2.30
N LEU A 126 -19.46 1.17 2.71
CA LEU A 126 -18.32 1.19 1.80
C LEU A 126 -17.83 -0.25 1.58
N LEU A 127 -17.70 -0.62 0.32
CA LEU A 127 -17.06 -1.85 -0.11
C LEU A 127 -15.56 -1.59 -0.29
N PHE A 128 -14.78 -2.49 0.27
CA PHE A 128 -13.35 -2.59 0.02
C PHE A 128 -12.99 -4.05 -0.23
N GLN A 129 -12.38 -4.33 -1.39
CA GLN A 129 -11.92 -5.67 -1.69
C GLN A 129 -10.57 -5.93 -1.05
N MET A 130 -10.57 -6.72 0.03
CA MET A 130 -9.34 -7.29 0.56
C MET A 130 -8.79 -8.32 -0.43
N ARG A 131 -7.56 -8.12 -0.91
CA ARG A 131 -6.93 -9.02 -1.90
C ARG A 131 -6.50 -10.38 -1.33
N TRP A 132 -6.44 -10.55 0.00
CA TRP A 132 -6.10 -11.85 0.61
C TRP A 132 -6.57 -12.01 2.06
N SER A 133 -7.10 -13.20 2.37
CA SER A 133 -7.29 -13.72 3.74
C SER A 133 -6.51 -15.04 3.90
N LYS A 134 -6.12 -15.40 5.13
CA LYS A 134 -5.31 -16.59 5.45
C LYS A 134 -5.93 -17.92 4.99
N THR A 135 -7.17 -17.91 4.52
CA THR A 135 -7.99 -19.09 4.24
C THR A 135 -8.28 -19.29 2.74
N LYS A 136 -7.79 -18.41 1.86
CA LYS A 136 -8.10 -18.44 0.41
C LYS A 136 -6.86 -18.79 -0.44
N ARG A 137 -7.07 -19.60 -1.48
CA ARG A 137 -6.01 -20.09 -2.40
C ARG A 137 -5.74 -19.11 -3.54
N GLU A 138 -6.78 -18.42 -4.02
CA GLU A 138 -6.69 -17.44 -5.11
C GLU A 138 -7.37 -16.11 -4.75
N GLU A 139 -6.96 -15.03 -5.42
CA GLU A 139 -7.42 -13.66 -5.16
C GLU A 139 -8.91 -13.45 -5.48
N ARG A 140 -9.40 -14.10 -6.55
CA ARG A 140 -10.82 -14.10 -6.95
C ARG A 140 -11.75 -14.67 -5.87
N ASP A 141 -11.21 -15.46 -4.93
CA ASP A 141 -11.99 -16.07 -3.86
C ASP A 141 -12.06 -15.20 -2.59
N SER A 142 -11.35 -14.06 -2.58
CA SER A 142 -11.32 -13.14 -1.46
C SER A 142 -12.54 -12.21 -1.53
N PRO A 143 -13.49 -12.32 -0.58
CA PRO A 143 -14.74 -11.58 -0.65
C PRO A 143 -14.52 -10.08 -0.46
N GLU A 144 -15.34 -9.28 -1.15
CA GLU A 144 -15.47 -7.86 -0.83
C GLU A 144 -15.90 -7.72 0.63
N GLN A 145 -15.14 -6.95 1.41
CA GLN A 145 -15.50 -6.70 2.80
C GLN A 145 -16.29 -5.40 2.88
N LEU A 146 -17.45 -5.50 3.53
CA LEU A 146 -18.29 -4.36 3.90
C LEU A 146 -17.68 -3.70 5.13
N ILE A 147 -17.29 -2.44 5.00
CA ILE A 147 -17.00 -1.61 6.18
C ILE A 147 -18.36 -1.14 6.71
N LEU A 148 -18.80 -1.78 7.78
CA LEU A 148 -20.01 -1.41 8.51
C LEU A 148 -19.66 -0.39 9.59
N GLY A 149 -20.52 0.61 9.75
CA GLY A 149 -20.50 1.42 10.96
C GLY A 149 -20.78 0.53 12.17
N SER A 150 -20.01 0.67 13.25
CA SER A 150 -20.33 -0.03 14.50
C SER A 150 -21.68 0.46 15.04
N MET A 151 -22.53 -0.48 15.47
CA MET A 151 -23.78 -0.16 16.18
C MET A 151 -23.54 0.46 17.56
N ASN A 152 -22.33 0.32 18.11
CA ASN A 152 -21.90 1.10 19.25
C ASN A 152 -21.35 2.45 18.76
N PRO A 153 -22.05 3.57 19.06
CA PRO A 153 -21.67 4.89 18.57
C PRO A 153 -20.29 5.33 19.06
N LYS A 154 -19.84 4.85 20.24
CA LYS A 154 -18.50 5.18 20.79
C LYS A 154 -17.37 4.55 19.99
N MET A 155 -17.63 3.45 19.28
CA MET A 155 -16.64 2.66 18.56
C MET A 155 -16.75 2.80 17.03
N CYS A 156 -17.79 3.50 16.55
CA CYS A 156 -18.06 3.61 15.13
C CYS A 156 -17.17 4.67 14.50
N ALA A 157 -16.09 4.23 13.84
CA ALA A 157 -15.20 5.12 13.10
C ALA A 157 -15.94 5.97 12.06
N LEU A 158 -16.98 5.42 11.41
CA LEU A 158 -17.82 6.16 10.46
C LEU A 158 -18.67 7.23 11.14
N LEU A 159 -19.30 6.94 12.28
CA LEU A 159 -20.08 7.92 13.05
C LEU A 159 -19.19 8.98 13.68
N ASN A 160 -18.04 8.59 14.25
CA ASN A 160 -17.08 9.51 14.83
C ASN A 160 -16.48 10.45 13.77
N LEU A 161 -16.20 9.93 12.56
CA LEU A 161 -15.78 10.75 11.42
C LEU A 161 -16.89 11.73 11.01
N ALA A 162 -18.13 11.26 10.97
CA ALA A 162 -19.29 12.09 10.68
C ALA A 162 -19.40 13.21 11.74
N VAL A 163 -19.50 12.88 13.03
CA VAL A 163 -19.60 13.87 14.12
C VAL A 163 -18.44 14.87 14.09
N TYR A 164 -17.21 14.41 13.81
CA TYR A 164 -16.05 15.29 13.66
C TYR A 164 -16.22 16.27 12.49
N ILE A 165 -16.66 15.79 11.32
CA ILE A 165 -16.92 16.61 10.14
C ILE A 165 -17.94 17.71 10.48
N GLU A 166 -19.02 17.37 11.16
CA GLU A 166 -20.08 18.32 11.52
C GLU A 166 -19.62 19.34 12.56
N ALA A 167 -18.89 18.90 13.60
CA ALA A 167 -18.37 19.77 14.65
C ALA A 167 -17.25 20.71 14.19
N THR A 168 -16.50 20.34 13.13
CA THR A 168 -15.38 21.15 12.60
C THR A 168 -15.75 21.95 11.36
N SER A 169 -16.79 21.53 10.63
CA SER A 169 -17.46 22.38 9.67
C SER A 169 -18.14 23.54 10.42
N ASN A 170 -18.15 24.74 9.87
CA ASN A 170 -18.84 25.92 10.41
C ASN A 170 -20.38 25.78 10.35
N MET A 171 -20.90 24.58 10.61
CA MET A 171 -22.30 24.16 10.45
C MET A 171 -23.01 23.98 11.80
N ALA A 172 -22.38 24.39 12.90
CA ALA A 172 -22.91 24.31 14.26
C ALA A 172 -24.10 25.26 14.56
N SER A 173 -24.80 25.78 13.54
CA SER A 173 -25.99 26.61 13.70
C SER A 173 -27.31 25.85 13.49
N SER A 174 -27.26 24.55 13.14
CA SER A 174 -28.45 23.70 13.06
C SER A 174 -28.74 23.04 14.40
N GLU A 175 -30.02 22.99 14.76
CA GLU A 175 -30.51 22.23 15.93
C GLU A 175 -30.42 20.70 15.73
N TYR A 176 -30.23 20.24 14.49
CA TYR A 176 -30.23 18.81 14.16
C TYR A 176 -28.83 18.31 13.76
N LEU A 177 -28.39 17.23 14.41
CA LEU A 177 -27.23 16.43 14.02
C LEU A 177 -27.65 15.46 12.91
N TYR A 178 -27.08 15.59 11.70
CA TYR A 178 -27.53 14.88 10.49
C TYR A 178 -29.02 15.00 10.19
N GLY A 179 -29.34 15.84 9.20
CA GLY A 179 -30.67 15.85 8.60
C GLY A 179 -31.52 17.04 9.01
N ASN A 180 -31.08 18.25 8.64
CA ASN A 180 -32.08 19.21 8.19
C ASN A 180 -32.81 18.55 6.99
N PRO A 181 -34.12 18.24 7.09
CA PRO A 181 -34.84 17.51 6.04
C PRO A 181 -34.86 18.25 4.70
N LYS A 182 -34.56 19.56 4.72
CA LYS A 182 -34.60 20.42 3.54
C LYS A 182 -33.28 20.42 2.77
N ASP A 183 -32.13 20.27 3.43
CA ASP A 183 -30.83 20.50 2.80
C ASP A 183 -29.61 19.77 3.41
N GLY A 184 -29.80 18.93 4.44
CA GLY A 184 -28.69 18.28 5.16
C GLY A 184 -27.76 17.44 4.26
N ASP A 185 -28.32 16.60 3.39
CA ASP A 185 -27.53 15.79 2.43
C ASP A 185 -26.73 16.66 1.45
N ARG A 186 -27.32 17.75 0.95
CA ARG A 186 -26.65 18.68 0.02
C ARG A 186 -25.46 19.39 0.70
N ASN A 187 -25.63 19.76 1.96
CA ASN A 187 -24.59 20.44 2.73
C ASN A 187 -23.42 19.50 3.06
N VAL A 188 -23.70 18.27 3.50
CA VAL A 188 -22.67 17.24 3.75
C VAL A 188 -21.91 16.89 2.48
N ARG A 189 -22.61 16.70 1.34
CA ARG A 189 -21.96 16.45 0.04
C ARG A 189 -21.06 17.59 -0.41
N ARG A 190 -21.48 18.85 -0.22
CA ARG A 190 -20.66 20.03 -0.55
C ARG A 190 -19.40 20.07 0.32
N PHE A 191 -19.54 19.89 1.64
CA PHE A 191 -18.40 19.87 2.55
C PHE A 191 -17.39 18.77 2.20
N LEU A 192 -17.86 17.53 1.94
CA LEU A 192 -17.00 16.43 1.54
C LEU A 192 -16.27 16.73 0.23
N LYS A 193 -16.97 17.31 -0.77
CA LYS A 193 -16.35 17.73 -2.03
C LYS A 193 -15.28 18.79 -1.82
N ASP A 194 -15.55 19.80 -0.99
CA ASP A 194 -14.61 20.89 -0.71
C ASP A 194 -13.40 20.40 0.09
N MET A 195 -13.61 19.54 1.08
CA MET A 195 -12.55 18.92 1.89
C MET A 195 -11.64 18.03 1.04
N VAL A 196 -12.20 17.13 0.23
CA VAL A 196 -11.42 16.24 -0.67
C VAL A 196 -10.74 17.05 -1.79
N GLY A 197 -11.37 18.13 -2.25
CA GLY A 197 -10.81 19.04 -3.23
C GLY A 197 -9.65 19.90 -2.70
N ASN A 198 -9.57 20.09 -1.38
CA ASN A 198 -8.57 20.94 -0.74
C ASN A 198 -7.15 20.37 -0.87
N GLU A 199 -6.22 21.19 -1.36
CA GLU A 199 -4.80 20.83 -1.51
C GLU A 199 -4.12 20.42 -0.20
N ALA A 200 -4.60 20.90 0.95
CA ALA A 200 -4.12 20.49 2.26
C ALA A 200 -4.49 19.04 2.61
N PHE A 201 -5.62 18.53 2.11
CA PHE A 201 -5.99 17.11 2.24
C PHE A 201 -5.15 16.22 1.31
N LYS A 202 -4.77 16.74 0.14
CA LYS A 202 -3.92 16.05 -0.83
C LYS A 202 -2.45 16.00 -0.44
N LYS A 203 -2.00 16.86 0.48
CA LYS A 203 -0.65 16.82 1.05
C LYS A 203 -0.67 15.99 2.34
N PRO A 204 -0.24 14.73 2.33
CA PRO A 204 -0.06 13.99 3.58
C PRO A 204 0.99 14.73 4.41
N LYS A 205 0.58 15.32 5.54
CA LYS A 205 1.54 15.70 6.57
C LYS A 205 2.18 14.41 7.08
N LEU A 206 3.52 14.41 6.96
CA LEU A 206 4.53 13.40 7.33
C LEU A 206 4.05 12.22 8.20
#